data_AF-A0A3M9YH33-F1
#
_entry.id   AF-A0A3M9YH33-F1
#
_cell.length_a   1.000
_cell.length_b   1.000
_cell.length_c   1.000
_cell.angle_alpha   90.00
_cell.angle_beta   90.00
_cell.angle_gamma   90.00
#
_symmetry.space_group_name_H-M   'P 1'
#
loop_
_entity.id
_entity.type
_entity.pdbx_description
1 polymer ?
#
loop_
_entity_poly.entity_id
_entity_poly.type
_entity_poly.pdbx_seq_one_letter_code
_entity_poly.pdbx_strand_id
1 'polypeptide(L)'
;MMSNYVCNVRMFRLLILILPINFGYEVPLLGNCLAIPSFLQKFGSETPGGKIEISTHFQQLWNGAATVSIFVAAYSAGFASDILGRLLVIYIGCILCIVGVVVQSFAESAMTIFGGKLVSSLGFGLGHVLAPVFIAKIASDELRGACLTLINNMIVLGLILMLGRILAVPEAAVEQEHSGFQDEASYLDCFKGIVVMAYLAQQSDGSMFAAAYLSRVDPMAILIDVSFRQT
;
A
#
# COMPACT_ATOMS: atom_id res chain seq x y z
N MET A 1 -22.30 -27.05 -6.50
CA MET A 1 -21.35 -26.42 -5.56
C MET A 1 -19.98 -26.10 -6.18
N MET A 2 -19.36 -26.96 -7.00
CA MET A 2 -18.06 -26.68 -7.63
C MET A 2 -18.01 -25.41 -8.52
N SER A 3 -19.09 -25.07 -9.24
CA SER A 3 -19.13 -23.86 -10.09
C SER A 3 -18.98 -22.55 -9.29
N ASN A 4 -19.59 -22.46 -8.10
CA ASN A 4 -19.44 -21.30 -7.21
C ASN A 4 -18.05 -21.23 -6.57
N TYR A 5 -17.41 -22.38 -6.32
CA TYR A 5 -16.01 -22.43 -5.86
C TYR A 5 -15.02 -21.96 -6.94
N VAL A 6 -15.19 -22.37 -8.20
CA VAL A 6 -14.34 -21.94 -9.31
C VAL A 6 -14.52 -20.44 -9.62
N CYS A 7 -15.75 -19.92 -9.48
CA CYS A 7 -16.03 -18.48 -9.62
C CYS A 7 -15.39 -17.67 -8.48
N ASN A 8 -15.48 -18.13 -7.22
CA ASN A 8 -14.81 -17.53 -6.07
C ASN A 8 -13.28 -17.51 -6.22
N VAL A 9 -12.68 -18.61 -6.70
CA VAL A 9 -11.22 -18.69 -6.89
C VAL A 9 -10.73 -17.79 -8.04
N ARG A 10 -11.54 -17.59 -9.09
CA ARG A 10 -11.25 -16.63 -10.18
C ARG A 10 -11.34 -15.17 -9.72
N MET A 11 -12.36 -14.80 -8.94
CA MET A 11 -12.45 -13.47 -8.32
C MET A 11 -11.28 -13.21 -7.36
N PHE A 12 -10.88 -14.22 -6.59
CA PHE A 12 -9.77 -14.13 -5.64
C PHE A 12 -8.42 -13.81 -6.29
N ARG A 13 -8.16 -14.37 -7.48
CA ARG A 13 -6.92 -14.12 -8.25
C ARG A 13 -6.84 -12.69 -8.81
N LEU A 14 -7.96 -11.98 -8.92
CA LEU A 14 -7.99 -10.59 -9.36
C LEU A 14 -7.79 -9.61 -8.19
N LEU A 15 -8.22 -9.96 -6.98
CA LEU A 15 -8.08 -9.09 -5.82
C LEU A 15 -6.62 -8.90 -5.39
N ILE A 16 -5.77 -9.92 -5.54
CA ILE A 16 -4.32 -9.80 -5.25
C ILE A 16 -3.59 -8.82 -6.19
N LEU A 17 -4.18 -8.50 -7.34
CA LEU A 17 -3.64 -7.53 -8.30
C LEU A 17 -3.86 -6.08 -7.84
N ILE A 18 -4.59 -5.84 -6.74
CA ILE A 18 -4.75 -4.51 -6.15
C ILE A 18 -3.49 -4.10 -5.36
N LEU A 19 -2.77 -5.06 -4.78
CA LEU A 19 -1.59 -4.79 -3.95
C LEU A 19 -0.44 -4.06 -4.70
N PRO A 20 -0.11 -4.42 -5.96
CA PRO A 20 0.86 -3.67 -6.76
C PRO A 20 0.44 -2.23 -7.10
N ILE A 21 -0.86 -1.90 -7.08
CA ILE A 21 -1.34 -0.52 -7.28
C ILE A 21 -0.84 0.38 -6.16
N ASN A 22 -0.85 -0.13 -4.92
CA ASN A 22 -0.35 0.61 -3.76
C ASN A 22 1.15 0.95 -3.92
N PHE A 23 1.94 0.06 -4.51
CA PHE A 23 3.34 0.34 -4.83
C PHE A 23 3.47 1.47 -5.84
N GLY A 24 2.72 1.37 -6.94
CA GLY A 24 2.73 2.38 -8.00
C GLY A 24 2.31 3.76 -7.53
N TYR A 25 1.43 3.82 -6.52
CA TYR A 25 1.03 5.07 -5.88
C TYR A 25 2.13 5.66 -4.99
N GLU A 26 2.88 4.81 -4.31
CA GLU A 26 3.88 5.23 -3.31
C GLU A 26 5.22 5.67 -3.95
N VAL A 27 5.66 5.03 -5.03
CA VAL A 27 6.92 5.37 -5.71
C VAL A 27 7.02 6.86 -6.11
N PRO A 28 6.02 7.48 -6.77
CA PRO A 28 6.07 8.89 -7.17
C PRO A 28 5.72 9.87 -6.04
N LEU A 29 5.36 9.40 -4.85
CA LEU A 29 4.79 10.25 -3.79
C LEU A 29 5.68 11.43 -3.45
N LEU A 30 6.97 11.20 -3.23
CA LEU A 30 7.94 12.26 -2.89
C LEU A 30 7.91 13.36 -3.96
N GLY A 31 8.11 12.99 -5.23
CA GLY A 31 8.16 13.95 -6.34
C GLY A 31 6.88 14.76 -6.46
N ASN A 32 5.73 14.11 -6.26
CA ASN A 32 4.44 14.78 -6.34
C ASN A 32 4.17 15.68 -5.11
N CYS A 33 4.58 15.27 -3.91
CA CYS A 33 4.47 16.13 -2.72
C CYS A 33 5.32 17.40 -2.85
N LEU A 34 6.49 17.33 -3.49
CA LEU A 34 7.33 18.50 -3.77
C LEU A 34 6.67 19.49 -4.74
N ALA A 35 5.72 19.04 -5.56
CA ALA A 35 4.97 19.90 -6.46
C ALA A 35 3.76 20.58 -5.79
N ILE A 36 3.37 20.17 -4.57
CA ILE A 36 2.21 20.73 -3.87
C ILE A 36 2.64 21.97 -3.05
N PRO A 37 2.08 23.17 -3.31
CA PRO A 37 2.46 24.39 -2.61
C PRO A 37 2.17 24.33 -1.10
N SER A 38 1.06 23.74 -0.68
CA SER A 38 0.72 23.59 0.76
C SER A 38 1.73 22.69 1.49
N PHE A 39 2.37 21.74 0.80
CA PHE A 39 3.44 20.91 1.39
C PHE A 39 4.74 21.70 1.52
N LEU A 40 5.07 22.53 0.52
CA LEU A 40 6.23 23.42 0.55
C LEU A 40 6.11 24.47 1.67
N GLN A 41 4.93 25.03 1.92
CA GLN A 41 4.74 25.98 3.03
C GLN A 41 4.90 25.33 4.40
N LYS A 42 4.46 24.08 4.57
CA LYS A 42 4.50 23.38 5.87
C LYS A 42 5.89 22.83 6.22
N PHE A 43 6.65 22.35 5.23
CA PHE A 43 7.93 21.65 5.45
C PHE A 43 9.13 22.30 4.74
N GLY A 44 8.91 23.34 3.93
CA GLY A 44 9.96 24.05 3.22
C GLY A 44 10.73 25.02 4.12
N SER A 45 11.95 25.34 3.70
CA SER A 45 12.77 26.38 4.30
C SER A 45 13.02 27.46 3.25
N GLU A 46 13.04 28.72 3.68
CA GLU A 46 13.41 29.82 2.77
C GLU A 46 14.86 29.65 2.34
N THR A 47 15.06 29.56 1.03
CA THR A 47 16.39 29.52 0.42
C THR A 47 16.85 30.97 0.21
N PRO A 48 18.17 31.27 0.21
CA PRO A 48 18.69 32.64 0.01
C PRO A 48 18.26 33.36 -1.28
N GLY A 49 17.58 32.67 -2.21
CA GLY A 49 16.98 33.23 -3.43
C GLY A 49 15.48 33.54 -3.35
N GLY A 50 14.87 33.54 -2.16
CA GLY A 50 13.45 33.88 -1.95
C GLY A 50 12.46 32.81 -2.42
N LYS A 51 12.94 31.62 -2.81
CA LYS A 51 12.11 30.46 -3.12
C LYS A 51 11.94 29.58 -1.89
N ILE A 52 10.70 29.16 -1.65
CA ILE A 52 10.35 28.17 -0.62
C ILE A 52 10.60 26.80 -1.24
N GLU A 53 11.65 26.13 -0.81
CA GLU A 53 12.02 24.80 -1.30
C GLU A 53 12.28 23.86 -0.11
N ILE A 54 12.01 22.58 -0.32
CA ILE A 54 12.31 21.56 0.67
C ILE A 54 13.82 21.29 0.62
N SER A 55 14.47 21.28 1.79
CA SER A 55 15.90 20.98 1.90
C SER A 55 16.26 19.69 1.16
N THR A 56 17.27 19.75 0.30
CA THR A 56 17.77 18.60 -0.47
C THR A 56 18.14 17.43 0.44
N HIS A 57 18.66 17.73 1.64
CA HIS A 57 18.98 16.70 2.63
C HIS A 57 17.74 15.91 3.07
N PHE A 58 16.60 16.57 3.26
CA PHE A 58 15.37 15.90 3.65
C PHE A 58 14.82 15.04 2.52
N GLN A 59 14.87 15.53 1.27
CA GLN A 59 14.44 14.76 0.11
C GLN A 59 15.26 13.47 -0.06
N GLN A 60 16.58 13.56 0.10
CA GLN A 60 17.48 12.41 0.05
C GLN A 60 17.23 11.45 1.21
N LEU A 61 17.05 11.97 2.43
CA LEU A 61 16.80 11.15 3.61
C LEU A 61 15.49 10.37 3.45
N TRP A 62 14.44 11.00 2.93
CA TRP A 62 13.16 10.35 2.65
C TRP A 62 13.30 9.22 1.61
N ASN A 63 13.94 9.49 0.47
CA ASN A 63 14.12 8.49 -0.58
C ASN A 63 15.03 7.33 -0.14
N GLY A 64 16.10 7.67 0.59
CA GLY A 64 16.99 6.71 1.24
C GLY A 64 16.24 5.82 2.24
N ALA A 65 15.35 6.40 3.05
CA ALA A 65 14.50 5.66 4.00
C ALA A 65 13.71 4.55 3.31
N ALA A 66 13.05 4.89 2.20
CA ALA A 66 12.24 3.94 1.44
C ALA A 66 13.10 2.79 0.89
N THR A 67 14.26 3.12 0.31
CA THR A 67 15.17 2.12 -0.28
C THR A 67 15.74 1.17 0.78
N VAL A 68 16.24 1.71 1.90
CA VAL A 68 16.79 0.92 3.01
C VAL A 68 15.71 0.02 3.62
N SER A 69 14.51 0.55 3.81
CA SER A 69 13.37 -0.20 4.35
C SER A 69 12.97 -1.37 3.46
N ILE A 70 12.85 -1.14 2.16
CA ILE A 70 12.51 -2.19 1.19
C ILE A 70 13.61 -3.24 1.13
N PHE A 71 14.89 -2.84 1.21
CA PHE A 71 16.00 -3.78 1.28
C PHE A 71 15.91 -4.70 2.51
N VAL A 72 15.67 -4.11 3.69
CA VAL A 72 15.50 -4.86 4.93
C VAL A 72 14.26 -5.77 4.88
N ALA A 73 13.16 -5.28 4.31
CA ALA A 73 11.96 -6.08 4.08
C ALA A 73 12.23 -7.26 3.15
N ALA A 74 12.91 -7.06 2.02
CA ALA A 74 13.24 -8.12 1.09
C ALA A 74 14.17 -9.18 1.70
N TYR A 75 15.16 -8.74 2.48
CA TYR A 75 16.07 -9.65 3.19
C TYR A 75 15.34 -10.49 4.24
N SER A 76 14.46 -9.86 5.02
CA SER A 76 13.71 -10.54 6.08
C SER A 76 12.51 -11.36 5.57
N ALA A 77 11.96 -11.05 4.40
CA ALA A 77 10.78 -11.69 3.84
C ALA A 77 10.94 -13.21 3.64
N GLY A 78 12.14 -13.65 3.25
CA GLY A 78 12.44 -15.08 3.07
C GLY A 78 12.32 -15.85 4.38
N PHE A 79 13.11 -15.45 5.38
CA PHE A 79 13.09 -16.07 6.72
C PHE A 79 11.72 -15.96 7.39
N ALA A 80 11.07 -14.79 7.31
CA ALA A 80 9.75 -14.59 7.89
C ALA A 80 8.70 -15.49 7.23
N SER A 81 8.74 -15.66 5.91
CA SER A 81 7.79 -16.50 5.17
C SER A 81 7.91 -17.97 5.54
N ASP A 82 9.12 -18.44 5.86
CA ASP A 82 9.37 -19.86 6.19
C ASP A 82 8.96 -20.19 7.63
N ILE A 83 9.11 -19.24 8.57
CA ILE A 83 8.78 -19.44 9.99
C ILE A 83 7.28 -19.21 10.28
N LEU A 84 6.74 -18.08 9.84
CA LEU A 84 5.37 -17.65 10.19
C LEU A 84 4.33 -18.10 9.16
N GLY A 85 4.77 -18.55 8.00
CA GLY A 85 3.88 -18.83 6.87
C GLY A 85 3.53 -17.56 6.10
N ARG A 86 3.53 -17.68 4.78
CA ARG A 86 3.48 -16.55 3.85
C ARG A 86 2.28 -15.61 4.02
N LEU A 87 1.11 -16.14 4.36
CA LEU A 87 -0.13 -15.34 4.54
C LEU A 87 -0.06 -14.44 5.78
N LEU A 88 0.52 -14.93 6.88
CA LEU A 88 0.67 -14.14 8.10
C LEU A 88 1.67 -13.00 7.92
N VAL A 89 2.75 -13.24 7.17
CA VAL A 89 3.74 -12.18 6.87
C VAL A 89 3.12 -11.07 6.03
N ILE A 90 2.29 -11.40 5.03
CA ILE A 90 1.56 -10.41 4.23
C ILE A 90 0.64 -9.58 5.15
N TYR A 91 -0.14 -10.23 6.02
CA TYR A 91 -1.05 -9.54 6.94
C TYR A 91 -0.31 -8.58 7.91
N ILE A 92 0.83 -9.01 8.46
CA ILE A 92 1.69 -8.15 9.29
C ILE A 92 2.22 -6.96 8.49
N GLY A 93 2.64 -7.20 7.24
CA GLY A 93 3.06 -6.15 6.32
C GLY A 93 1.97 -5.10 6.07
N CYS A 94 0.72 -5.52 5.90
CA CYS A 94 -0.43 -4.62 5.75
C CYS A 94 -0.65 -3.74 6.99
N ILE A 95 -0.61 -4.32 8.19
CA ILE A 95 -0.74 -3.55 9.45
C ILE A 95 0.37 -2.50 9.56
N LEU A 96 1.62 -2.89 9.31
CA LEU A 96 2.75 -1.96 9.33
C LEU A 96 2.58 -0.84 8.30
N CYS A 97 2.07 -1.16 7.11
CA CYS A 97 1.77 -0.17 6.08
C CYS A 97 0.75 0.87 6.57
N ILE A 98 -0.38 0.43 7.14
CA ILE A 98 -1.40 1.35 7.68
C ILE A 98 -0.81 2.24 8.76
N VAL A 99 -0.10 1.66 9.74
CA VAL A 99 0.51 2.43 10.83
C VAL A 99 1.48 3.48 10.28
N GLY A 100 2.35 3.10 9.34
CA GLY A 100 3.30 4.05 8.75
C GLY A 100 2.65 5.18 7.97
N VAL A 101 1.55 4.91 7.26
CA VAL A 101 0.80 5.93 6.48
C VAL A 101 0.00 6.84 7.41
N VAL A 102 -0.58 6.31 8.48
CA VAL A 102 -1.25 7.12 9.52
C VAL A 102 -0.24 8.07 10.16
N VAL A 103 0.94 7.58 10.55
CA VAL A 103 2.01 8.42 11.10
C VAL A 103 2.44 9.53 10.13
N GLN A 104 2.55 9.21 8.84
CA GLN A 104 2.82 10.19 7.79
C GLN A 104 1.71 11.25 7.67
N SER A 105 0.44 10.84 7.79
CA SER A 105 -0.72 11.74 7.64
C SER A 105 -0.82 12.76 8.78
N PHE A 106 -0.44 12.36 10.00
CA PHE A 106 -0.45 13.23 11.19
C PHE A 106 0.92 13.87 11.48
N ALA A 107 1.86 13.83 10.53
CA ALA A 107 3.19 14.35 10.78
C ALA A 107 3.20 15.89 10.81
N GLU A 108 3.79 16.44 11.88
CA GLU A 108 4.05 17.88 12.05
C GLU A 108 5.51 18.25 11.78
N SER A 109 6.41 17.26 11.77
CA SER A 109 7.84 17.45 11.54
C SER A 109 8.35 16.56 10.40
N ALA A 110 9.34 17.07 9.66
CA ALA A 110 10.08 16.33 8.65
C ALA A 110 10.59 14.97 9.18
N MET A 111 11.10 14.93 10.42
CA MET A 111 11.61 13.69 11.03
C MET A 111 10.50 12.67 11.31
N THR A 112 9.29 13.13 11.67
CA THR A 112 8.13 12.25 11.87
C THR A 112 7.69 11.62 10.56
N ILE A 113 7.74 12.37 9.46
CA ILE A 113 7.47 11.82 8.14
C ILE A 113 8.50 10.76 7.78
N PHE A 114 9.78 11.03 8.00
CA PHE A 114 10.84 10.04 7.77
C PHE A 114 10.59 8.75 8.54
N GLY A 115 10.23 8.83 9.83
CA GLY A 115 9.89 7.67 10.64
C GLY A 115 8.67 6.90 10.10
N GLY A 116 7.60 7.61 9.74
CA GLY A 116 6.42 7.01 9.12
C GLY A 116 6.75 6.32 7.80
N LYS A 117 7.65 6.91 6.99
CA LYS A 117 8.08 6.37 5.70
C LYS A 117 8.87 5.08 5.85
N LEU A 118 9.74 4.98 6.86
CA LEU A 118 10.46 3.75 7.16
C LEU A 118 9.48 2.60 7.43
N VAL A 119 8.50 2.86 8.31
CA VAL A 119 7.51 1.85 8.72
C VAL A 119 6.58 1.48 7.56
N SER A 120 6.10 2.47 6.78
CA SER A 120 5.21 2.20 5.64
C SER A 120 5.92 1.40 4.55
N SER A 121 7.17 1.78 4.24
CA SER A 121 7.97 1.14 3.19
C SER A 121 8.42 -0.27 3.58
N LEU A 122 8.66 -0.54 4.87
CA LEU A 122 8.90 -1.89 5.38
C LEU A 122 7.67 -2.78 5.15
N GLY A 123 6.49 -2.33 5.57
CA GLY A 123 5.25 -3.10 5.45
C GLY A 123 4.86 -3.38 3.99
N PHE A 124 4.92 -2.33 3.16
CA PHE A 124 4.75 -2.45 1.72
C PHE A 124 5.76 -3.43 1.09
N GLY A 125 7.05 -3.33 1.44
CA GLY A 125 8.11 -4.16 0.87
C GLY A 125 7.92 -5.65 1.15
N LEU A 126 7.49 -6.00 2.37
CA LEU A 126 7.18 -7.39 2.74
C LEU A 126 6.06 -7.96 1.87
N GLY A 127 4.97 -7.22 1.70
CA GLY A 127 3.86 -7.63 0.84
C GLY A 127 4.28 -7.76 -0.63
N HIS A 128 5.04 -6.78 -1.13
CA HIS A 128 5.46 -6.72 -2.53
C HIS A 128 6.38 -7.88 -2.93
N VAL A 129 7.32 -8.27 -2.06
CA VAL A 129 8.24 -9.38 -2.33
C VAL A 129 7.50 -10.71 -2.32
N LEU A 130 6.50 -10.88 -1.45
CA LEU A 130 5.77 -12.14 -1.32
C LEU A 130 4.63 -12.32 -2.34
N ALA A 131 4.06 -11.22 -2.84
CA ALA A 131 2.96 -11.21 -3.79
C ALA A 131 3.23 -12.00 -5.09
N PRO A 132 4.31 -11.76 -5.86
CA PRO A 132 4.56 -12.51 -7.10
C PRO A 132 4.84 -13.99 -6.81
N VAL A 133 5.48 -14.30 -5.68
CA VAL A 133 5.78 -15.69 -5.30
C VAL A 133 4.52 -16.44 -4.89
N PHE A 134 3.53 -15.74 -4.34
CA PHE A 134 2.22 -16.31 -4.02
C PHE A 134 1.37 -16.51 -5.29
N ILE A 135 1.36 -15.52 -6.18
CA ILE A 135 0.68 -15.61 -7.48
C ILE A 135 1.25 -16.76 -8.31
N ALA A 136 2.57 -16.94 -8.32
CA ALA A 136 3.21 -18.05 -9.03
C ALA A 136 2.76 -19.44 -8.53
N LYS A 137 2.42 -19.59 -7.24
CA LYS A 137 1.91 -20.85 -6.67
C LYS A 137 0.45 -21.12 -7.01
N ILE A 138 -0.37 -20.09 -7.21
CA ILE A 138 -1.81 -20.24 -7.46
C ILE A 138 -2.15 -20.22 -8.96
N ALA A 139 -1.30 -19.61 -9.77
CA ALA A 139 -1.47 -19.54 -11.22
C ALA A 139 -1.25 -20.91 -11.88
N SER A 140 -2.09 -21.24 -12.86
CA SER A 140 -1.86 -22.37 -13.76
C SER A 140 -0.61 -22.12 -14.60
N ASP A 141 0.12 -23.18 -14.95
CA ASP A 141 1.44 -23.06 -15.60
C ASP A 141 1.39 -22.25 -16.91
N GLU A 142 0.29 -22.37 -17.68
CA GLU A 142 0.08 -21.64 -18.93
C GLU A 142 -0.18 -20.13 -18.74
N LEU A 143 -0.74 -19.72 -17.60
CA LEU A 143 -1.15 -18.32 -17.35
C LEU A 143 -0.21 -17.58 -16.38
N ARG A 144 0.79 -18.27 -15.81
CA ARG A 144 1.72 -17.69 -14.83
C ARG A 144 2.45 -16.46 -15.39
N GLY A 145 2.85 -16.51 -16.66
CA GLY A 145 3.49 -15.38 -17.35
C GLY A 145 2.55 -14.18 -17.49
N ALA A 146 1.31 -14.40 -17.91
CA ALA A 146 0.30 -13.34 -18.04
C ALA A 146 -0.02 -12.67 -16.69
N CYS A 147 -0.12 -13.45 -15.60
CA CYS A 147 -0.34 -12.93 -14.26
C CYS A 147 0.83 -12.05 -13.78
N LEU A 148 2.07 -12.42 -14.08
CA LEU A 148 3.24 -11.61 -13.70
C LEU A 148 3.29 -10.28 -14.47
N THR A 149 2.96 -10.30 -15.77
CA THR A 149 2.86 -9.06 -16.57
C THR A 149 1.74 -8.15 -16.06
N LEU A 150 0.62 -8.72 -15.59
CA LEU A 150 -0.47 -7.95 -15.00
C LEU A 150 -0.04 -7.24 -13.71
N ILE A 151 0.83 -7.83 -12.87
CA ILE A 151 1.39 -7.15 -11.69
C ILE A 151 2.06 -5.83 -12.10
N ASN A 152 2.92 -5.87 -13.11
CA ASN A 152 3.59 -4.66 -13.60
C ASN A 152 2.58 -3.64 -14.17
N ASN A 153 1.57 -4.10 -14.91
CA ASN A 153 0.53 -3.22 -15.43
C ASN A 153 -0.24 -2.51 -14.30
N MET A 154 -0.53 -3.20 -13.19
CA MET A 154 -1.19 -2.61 -12.03
C MET A 154 -0.32 -1.56 -11.31
N ILE A 155 1.01 -1.75 -11.28
CA ILE A 155 1.94 -0.74 -10.76
C ILE A 155 1.85 0.53 -11.63
N VAL A 156 1.85 0.38 -12.95
CA VAL A 156 1.70 1.51 -13.88
C VAL A 156 0.36 2.21 -13.70
N LEU A 157 -0.74 1.47 -13.48
CA LEU A 157 -2.03 2.08 -13.14
C LEU A 157 -1.97 2.88 -11.84
N GLY A 158 -1.30 2.39 -10.80
CA GLY A 158 -1.08 3.13 -9.55
C GLY A 158 -0.34 4.45 -9.77
N LEU A 159 0.68 4.44 -10.62
CA LEU A 159 1.42 5.64 -11.01
C LEU A 159 0.50 6.66 -11.73
N ILE A 160 -0.34 6.19 -12.65
CA ILE A 160 -1.30 7.04 -13.38
C ILE A 160 -2.33 7.63 -12.41
N LEU A 161 -2.83 6.86 -11.44
CA LEU A 161 -3.77 7.36 -10.44
C LEU A 161 -3.16 8.48 -9.59
N MET A 162 -1.91 8.31 -9.18
CA MET A 162 -1.20 9.33 -8.41
C MET A 162 -0.89 10.57 -9.25
N LEU A 163 -0.55 10.38 -10.53
CA LEU A 163 -0.39 11.49 -11.47
C LEU A 163 -1.70 12.24 -11.73
N GLY A 164 -2.82 11.53 -11.87
CA GLY A 164 -4.14 12.14 -12.05
C GLY A 164 -4.53 13.02 -10.87
N ARG A 165 -4.16 12.62 -9.64
CA ARG A 165 -4.39 13.44 -8.44
C ARG A 165 -3.61 14.76 -8.48
N ILE A 166 -2.31 14.73 -8.82
CA ILE A 166 -1.51 15.97 -8.87
C ILE A 166 -1.96 16.90 -10.01
N LEU A 167 -2.44 16.37 -11.15
CA LEU A 167 -2.99 17.19 -12.23
C LEU A 167 -4.34 17.83 -11.85
N ALA A 168 -5.10 17.23 -10.93
CA ALA A 168 -6.31 17.84 -10.40
C ALA A 168 -6.04 18.96 -9.37
N VAL A 169 -4.83 19.03 -8.80
CA VAL A 169 -4.42 20.09 -7.86
C VAL A 169 -4.40 21.49 -8.49
N PRO A 170 -3.79 21.74 -9.68
CA PRO A 170 -3.83 23.07 -10.29
C PRO A 170 -5.26 23.51 -10.66
N GLU A 171 -6.14 22.59 -11.04
CA GLU A 171 -7.56 22.89 -11.31
C GLU A 171 -8.29 23.35 -10.04
N ALA A 172 -8.09 22.65 -8.92
CA ALA A 172 -8.66 23.03 -7.62
C ALA A 172 -8.05 24.33 -7.07
N ALA A 173 -6.78 24.61 -7.35
CA ALA A 173 -6.12 25.85 -6.96
C ALA A 173 -6.67 27.07 -7.73
N VAL A 174 -7.07 26.90 -9.00
CA VAL A 174 -7.74 27.94 -9.80
C VAL A 174 -9.14 28.25 -9.25
N GLU A 175 -9.87 27.25 -8.76
CA GLU A 175 -11.20 27.45 -8.17
C GLU A 175 -11.16 28.09 -6.76
N GLN A 176 -10.05 27.90 -6.02
CA GLN A 176 -9.91 28.37 -4.64
C GLN A 176 -9.56 29.85 -4.47
N GLU A 177 -9.08 30.55 -5.49
CA GLU A 177 -8.83 32.01 -5.41
C GLU A 177 -10.11 32.81 -5.12
N HIS A 178 -11.29 32.24 -5.42
CA HIS A 178 -12.59 32.89 -5.23
C HIS A 178 -13.22 32.71 -3.84
N SER A 179 -12.69 31.82 -2.99
CA SER A 179 -13.31 31.42 -1.72
C SER A 179 -12.27 31.42 -0.60
N GLY A 180 -12.10 32.54 0.10
CA GLY A 180 -11.15 32.64 1.20
C GLY A 180 -11.38 31.58 2.30
N PHE A 181 -10.27 30.96 2.77
CA PHE A 181 -10.14 29.97 3.87
C PHE A 181 -10.47 28.51 3.46
N GLN A 182 -9.66 27.46 3.64
CA GLN A 182 -8.55 27.14 4.57
C GLN A 182 -7.66 26.02 3.95
N ASP A 183 -6.33 26.17 4.03
CA ASP A 183 -5.30 25.60 3.14
C ASP A 183 -4.73 24.22 3.56
N GLU A 184 -5.56 23.34 4.14
CA GLU A 184 -5.07 22.08 4.75
C GLU A 184 -5.28 20.82 3.90
N ALA A 185 -6.01 20.93 2.78
CA ALA A 185 -6.59 19.76 2.11
C ALA A 185 -5.76 19.13 0.97
N SER A 186 -4.71 19.76 0.42
CA SER A 186 -4.12 19.27 -0.84
C SER A 186 -3.14 18.08 -0.68
N TYR A 187 -2.21 18.13 0.28
CA TYR A 187 -1.23 17.03 0.47
C TYR A 187 -1.82 15.86 1.28
N LEU A 188 -2.74 16.13 2.22
CA LEU A 188 -3.42 15.11 3.00
C LEU A 188 -4.22 14.16 2.10
N ASP A 189 -4.75 14.64 0.98
CA ASP A 189 -5.52 13.83 0.04
C ASP A 189 -4.66 12.80 -0.71
N CYS A 190 -3.38 13.09 -0.92
CA CYS A 190 -2.41 12.09 -1.40
C CYS A 190 -2.21 10.99 -0.36
N PHE A 191 -2.01 11.35 0.91
CA PHE A 191 -1.85 10.36 1.98
C PHE A 191 -3.13 9.56 2.28
N LYS A 192 -4.30 10.20 2.26
CA LYS A 192 -5.61 9.53 2.36
C LYS A 192 -5.80 8.52 1.21
N GLY A 193 -5.35 8.87 -0.01
CA GLY A 193 -5.34 7.97 -1.15
C GLY A 193 -4.58 6.67 -0.85
N ILE A 194 -3.40 6.78 -0.21
CA ILE A 194 -2.61 5.62 0.23
C ILE A 194 -3.37 4.82 1.28
N VAL A 195 -3.99 5.46 2.28
CA VAL A 195 -4.76 4.75 3.31
C VAL A 195 -5.88 3.92 2.68
N VAL A 196 -6.63 4.51 1.75
CA VAL A 196 -7.73 3.81 1.06
C VAL A 196 -7.19 2.63 0.25
N MET A 197 -6.10 2.80 -0.50
CA MET A 197 -5.54 1.72 -1.31
C MET A 197 -4.91 0.61 -0.45
N ALA A 198 -4.22 0.97 0.64
CA ALA A 198 -3.70 0.02 1.61
C ALA A 198 -4.85 -0.75 2.30
N TYR A 199 -5.96 -0.08 2.61
CA TYR A 199 -7.14 -0.71 3.20
C TYR A 199 -7.83 -1.68 2.22
N LEU A 200 -8.00 -1.28 0.96
CA LEU A 200 -8.56 -2.14 -0.09
C LEU A 200 -7.68 -3.37 -0.34
N ALA A 201 -6.35 -3.18 -0.36
CA ALA A 201 -5.40 -4.28 -0.43
C ALA A 201 -5.55 -5.20 0.79
N GLN A 202 -5.65 -4.65 2.00
CA GLN A 202 -5.80 -5.44 3.22
C GLN A 202 -7.14 -6.20 3.28
N GLN A 203 -8.22 -5.67 2.71
CA GLN A 203 -9.49 -6.37 2.59
C GLN A 203 -9.36 -7.61 1.69
N SER A 204 -8.54 -7.53 0.63
CA SER A 204 -8.23 -8.68 -0.21
C SER A 204 -7.45 -9.76 0.55
N ASP A 205 -6.43 -9.38 1.31
CA ASP A 205 -5.59 -10.31 2.07
C ASP A 205 -6.36 -10.94 3.25
N GLY A 206 -7.21 -10.17 3.93
CA GLY A 206 -8.07 -10.66 5.01
C GLY A 206 -9.08 -11.69 4.52
N SER A 207 -9.68 -11.46 3.36
CA SER A 207 -10.56 -12.45 2.73
C SER A 207 -9.80 -13.74 2.40
N MET A 208 -8.53 -13.63 1.98
CA MET A 208 -7.68 -14.78 1.64
C MET A 208 -7.33 -15.61 2.87
N PHE A 209 -6.99 -14.94 3.97
CA PHE A 209 -6.77 -15.59 5.25
C PHE A 209 -8.02 -16.35 5.71
N ALA A 210 -9.20 -15.72 5.62
CA ALA A 210 -10.47 -16.37 5.96
C ALA A 210 -10.75 -17.60 5.09
N ALA A 211 -10.56 -17.51 3.76
CA ALA A 211 -10.77 -18.63 2.85
C ALA A 211 -9.76 -19.78 3.06
N ALA A 212 -8.49 -19.46 3.34
CA ALA A 212 -7.46 -20.44 3.64
C ALA A 212 -7.66 -21.10 5.01
N TYR A 213 -8.19 -20.35 5.99
CA TYR A 213 -8.53 -20.88 7.31
C TYR A 213 -9.77 -21.79 7.23
N LEU A 214 -10.83 -21.35 6.55
CA LEU A 214 -12.06 -22.12 6.34
C LEU A 214 -11.86 -23.38 5.48
N SER A 215 -10.83 -23.44 4.64
CA SER A 215 -10.50 -24.67 3.90
C SER A 215 -9.63 -25.65 4.70
N ARG A 216 -8.97 -25.20 5.78
CA ARG A 216 -8.28 -26.07 6.75
C ARG A 216 -9.18 -26.57 7.87
N VAL A 217 -10.21 -25.81 8.21
CA VAL A 217 -11.29 -26.27 9.08
C VAL A 217 -12.28 -27.04 8.21
N ASP A 218 -12.13 -28.36 8.16
CA ASP A 218 -13.03 -29.26 7.44
C ASP A 218 -14.52 -28.87 7.71
N PRO A 219 -15.38 -28.71 6.69
CA PRO A 219 -16.80 -28.37 6.90
C PRO A 219 -17.55 -29.42 7.75
N MET A 220 -16.98 -30.60 7.98
CA MET A 220 -17.50 -31.65 8.87
C MET A 220 -17.15 -31.45 10.35
N ALA A 221 -16.12 -30.67 10.69
CA ALA A 221 -15.73 -30.45 12.09
C ALA A 221 -16.66 -29.47 12.81
N ILE A 222 -17.23 -28.49 12.08
CA ILE A 222 -18.14 -27.49 12.66
C ILE A 222 -19.54 -28.08 12.93
N LEU A 223 -19.98 -29.08 12.16
CA LEU A 223 -21.26 -29.75 12.41
C LEU A 223 -21.23 -30.71 13.61
N ILE A 224 -20.04 -31.17 14.03
CA ILE A 224 -19.90 -32.05 15.20
C ILE A 224 -19.78 -31.22 16.51
N ASP A 225 -19.16 -30.04 16.46
CA ASP A 225 -18.96 -29.21 17.66
C ASP A 225 -20.23 -28.42 18.09
N VAL A 226 -21.16 -28.15 17.16
CA VAL A 226 -22.47 -27.56 17.51
C VAL A 226 -23.47 -28.61 18.02
N SER A 227 -23.31 -29.89 17.67
CA SER A 227 -24.19 -30.97 18.15
C SER A 227 -23.79 -31.50 19.54
N PHE A 228 -22.51 -31.38 19.94
CA PHE A 228 -22.03 -31.84 21.25
C PHE A 228 -22.18 -30.82 22.39
N ARG A 229 -22.75 -29.64 22.13
CA ARG A 229 -22.97 -28.59 23.14
C ARG A 229 -24.44 -28.45 23.59
N GLN A 230 -25.32 -29.39 23.21
CA GLN A 230 -26.74 -29.40 23.59
C GLN A 230 -27.24 -30.72 24.24
N THR A 231 -26.36 -31.52 24.81
CA THR A 231 -26.72 -32.57 25.80
C THR A 231 -25.76 -32.48 26.97
#